data_AF-A0A7V7WVA7-F1
#
_entry.id   AF-A0A7V7WVA7-F1
#
_cell.length_a   1.000
_cell.length_b   1.000
_cell.length_c   1.000
_cell.angle_alpha   90.00
_cell.angle_beta   90.00
_cell.angle_gamma   90.00
#
_symmetry.space_group_name_H-M   'P 1'
#
loop_
_entity.id
_entity.type
_entity.pdbx_description
1 polymer ?
#
loop_
_entity_poly.entity_id
_entity_poly.type
_entity_poly.pdbx_seq_one_letter_code
_entity_poly.pdbx_strand_id
1 'polypeptide(L)' 'MSEPRLFLVRVWQHLSQFRAAVRGVDQDEPRLFDEPAQLGEFLREASADAAPPPATTDAPAAPAAPTSRGNRSC' A
#
# COMPACT_ATOMS: atom_id res chain seq x y z
N MET A 1 9.02 16.84 -6.46
CA MET A 1 8.09 15.82 -5.93
C MET A 1 8.92 14.56 -5.73
N SER A 2 8.89 13.93 -4.57
CA SER A 2 9.61 12.67 -4.37
C SER A 2 8.90 11.58 -5.17
N GLU A 3 9.61 10.93 -6.08
CA GLU A 3 9.06 9.84 -6.89
C GLU A 3 8.66 8.64 -6.00
N PRO A 4 7.60 7.90 -6.36
CA PRO A 4 7.19 6.73 -5.60
C PRO A 4 8.31 5.68 -5.59
N ARG A 5 8.74 5.27 -4.39
CA ARG A 5 9.73 4.20 -4.23
C ARG A 5 9.03 2.84 -4.29
N LEU A 6 9.37 2.04 -5.29
CA LEU A 6 8.81 0.69 -5.46
C LEU A 6 9.77 -0.37 -4.96
N PHE A 7 9.22 -1.34 -4.24
CA PHE A 7 9.98 -2.46 -3.69
C PHE A 7 9.37 -3.79 -4.13
N LEU A 8 10.22 -4.77 -4.40
CA LEU A 8 9.85 -6.17 -4.52
C LEU A 8 10.15 -6.87 -3.20
N VAL A 9 9.10 -7.38 -2.55
CA VAL A 9 9.18 -8.07 -1.26
C VAL A 9 8.86 -9.55 -1.47
N ARG A 10 9.79 -10.43 -1.10
CA ARG A 10 9.58 -11.88 -1.03
C ARG A 10 9.56 -12.29 0.44
N VAL A 11 8.50 -12.98 0.85
CA VAL A 11 8.37 -13.55 2.20
C VAL A 11 8.20 -15.04 2.07
N TRP A 12 8.95 -15.80 2.86
CA TRP A 12 8.84 -17.25 2.89
C TRP A 12 9.14 -17.80 4.29
N GLN A 13 8.88 -19.08 4.47
CA GLN A 13 9.29 -19.82 5.66
C GLN A 13 10.32 -20.87 5.27
N HIS A 14 11.36 -21.02 6.08
CA HIS A 14 12.36 -22.06 5.94
C HIS A 14 12.61 -22.68 7.32
N LEU A 15 12.40 -23.99 7.45
CA LEU A 15 12.50 -24.70 8.74
C LEU A 15 11.66 -24.05 9.85
N SER A 16 10.44 -23.65 9.54
CA SER A 16 9.52 -22.93 10.45
C SER A 16 10.02 -21.54 10.91
N GLN A 17 11.08 -21.01 10.31
CA GLN A 17 11.59 -19.67 10.58
C GLN A 17 11.15 -18.68 9.49
N PHE A 18 10.83 -17.45 9.91
CA PHE A 18 10.52 -16.35 9.00
C PHE A 18 11.74 -15.95 8.19
N ARG A 19 11.55 -15.67 6.90
CA ARG A 19 12.56 -15.05 6.06
C ARG A 19 11.91 -14.08 5.09
N ALA A 20 12.59 -12.97 4.84
CA ALA A 20 12.20 -12.05 3.79
C ALA A 20 13.42 -11.50 3.02
N ALA A 21 13.17 -11.11 1.79
CA ALA A 21 14.10 -10.38 0.94
C ALA A 21 13.38 -9.18 0.35
N VAL A 22 13.99 -8.00 0.46
CA VAL A 22 13.46 -6.77 -0.13
C VAL A 22 14.53 -6.18 -1.06
N ARG A 23 14.14 -5.81 -2.27
CA ARG A 23 14.96 -4.98 -3.15
C ARG A 23 14.14 -3.83 -3.73
N GLY A 24 14.77 -2.70 -3.99
CA GLY A 24 14.18 -1.67 -4.85
C GLY A 24 14.01 -2.23 -6.27
N VAL A 25 12.99 -1.76 -7.00
CA VAL A 25 12.79 -2.20 -8.40
C VAL A 25 14.00 -1.85 -9.27
N ASP A 26 14.62 -0.69 -9.00
CA ASP A 26 15.82 -0.20 -9.69
C ASP A 26 17.15 -0.65 -9.06
N GLN A 27 17.09 -1.55 -8.06
CA GLN A 27 18.27 -2.09 -7.39
C GLN A 27 18.39 -3.60 -7.63
N ASP A 28 19.62 -4.03 -7.92
CA ASP A 28 19.91 -5.44 -8.18
C ASP A 28 20.03 -6.26 -6.89
N GLU A 29 20.56 -5.68 -5.81
CA GLU A 29 20.90 -6.44 -4.61
C GLU A 29 19.75 -6.48 -3.59
N PRO A 30 19.25 -7.68 -3.23
CA PRO A 30 18.24 -7.82 -2.20
C PRO A 30 18.83 -7.77 -0.80
N ARG A 31 18.19 -6.99 0.08
CA ARG A 31 18.43 -7.02 1.52
C ARG A 31 17.63 -8.14 2.18
N LEU A 32 18.28 -8.95 2.99
CA LEU A 32 17.67 -10.08 3.70
C LEU A 32 17.24 -9.72 5.12
N PHE A 33 16.16 -10.34 5.59
CA PHE A 33 15.61 -10.21 6.93
C PHE A 33 15.23 -11.58 7.46
N ASP A 34 15.51 -11.82 8.74
CA ASP A 34 15.19 -13.06 9.48
C ASP A 34 14.12 -12.85 10.56
N GLU A 35 13.79 -11.60 10.88
CA GLU A 35 12.73 -11.24 11.82
C GLU A 35 11.66 -10.34 11.18
N PRO A 36 10.36 -10.57 11.47
CA PRO A 36 9.28 -9.73 10.97
C PRO A 36 9.39 -8.26 11.40
N ALA A 37 9.89 -8.02 12.62
CA ALA A 37 10.04 -6.68 13.17
C ALA A 37 11.02 -5.83 12.36
N GLN A 38 12.19 -6.39 12.01
CA GLN A 38 13.20 -5.70 11.22
C GLN A 38 12.69 -5.31 9.83
N LEU A 39 11.92 -6.19 9.17
CA LEU A 39 11.27 -5.87 7.90
C LEU A 39 10.28 -4.70 8.05
N GLY A 40 9.48 -4.71 9.11
CA GLY A 40 8.51 -3.65 9.38
C GLY A 40 9.16 -2.30 9.65
N GLU A 41 10.27 -2.27 10.38
CA GLU A 41 11.05 -1.05 10.62
C GLU A 41 11.63 -0.49 9.32
N PHE A 42 12.25 -1.34 8.50
CA PHE A 42 12.79 -0.93 7.21
C PHE A 42 11.73 -0.28 6.30
N LEU A 43 10.55 -0.88 6.18
CA LEU A 43 9.47 -0.34 5.35
C LEU A 43 8.91 0.98 5.91
N ARG A 44 8.88 1.13 7.23
CA ARG A 44 8.44 2.37 7.88
C ARG A 44 9.41 3.52 7.61
N GLU A 45 10.71 3.27 7.75
CA GLU A 45 11.76 4.25 7.44
C GLU A 45 11.71 4.64 5.96
N ALA A 46 11.58 3.67 5.06
CA ALA A 46 11.43 3.92 3.64
C ALA A 46 10.18 4.75 3.29
N SER A 47 9.12 4.64 4.09
CA SER A 47 7.88 5.41 3.93
C SER A 47 7.96 6.81 4.53
N ALA A 48 8.74 7.02 5.61
CA ALA A 48 8.89 8.32 6.25
C ALA A 48 9.69 9.32 5.40
N ASP A 49 10.57 8.83 4.55
CA ASP A 49 11.34 9.62 3.57
C ASP A 49 10.55 9.89 2.27
N ALA A 50 9.44 9.18 2.06
CA ALA A 50 8.50 9.49 0.99
C ALA A 50 7.58 10.63 1.46
N ALA A 51 7.74 11.82 0.86
CA ALA A 51 6.82 12.93 1.12
C ALA A 51 5.37 12.44 0.97
N PRO A 52 4.46 12.77 1.92
CA PRO A 52 3.09 12.31 1.85
C PRO A 52 2.48 12.77 0.51
N PRO A 53 1.74 11.89 -0.19
CA PRO A 53 1.07 12.30 -1.40
C PRO A 53 0.11 13.46 -1.07
N PRO A 54 -0.11 14.41 -1.99
CA PRO A 54 -1.16 15.40 -1.80
C PRO A 54 -2.48 14.66 -1.57
N ALA A 55 -3.20 15.04 -0.51
CA ALA A 55 -4.51 14.48 -0.20
C ALA A 55 -5.43 14.68 -1.42
N THR A 56 -5.56 13.64 -2.22
CA THR A 56 -6.52 13.63 -3.32
C THR A 56 -7.83 13.22 -2.69
N THR A 57 -8.64 14.21 -2.29
CA THR A 57 -10.06 13.99 -1.98
C THR A 57 -10.75 13.62 -3.29
N ASP A 58 -10.59 12.37 -3.71
CA ASP A 58 -11.56 11.74 -4.60
C ASP A 58 -12.64 11.17 -3.67
N ALA A 59 -13.57 12.03 -3.30
CA ALA A 59 -14.79 11.58 -2.65
C ALA A 59 -15.58 10.79 -3.71
N PRO A 60 -15.99 9.54 -3.45
CA PRO A 60 -16.87 8.85 -4.37
C PRO A 60 -18.17 9.66 -4.47
N ALA A 61 -18.47 10.18 -5.66
CA ALA A 61 -19.76 10.79 -5.95
C ALA A 61 -20.83 9.72 -5.73
N ALA A 62 -21.60 9.86 -4.64
CA ALA A 62 -22.70 8.96 -4.33
C ALA A 62 -23.67 8.91 -5.53
N PRO A 63 -24.16 7.71 -5.92
CA PRO A 63 -25.11 7.60 -7.00
C PRO A 63 -26.41 8.32 -6.62
N ALA A 64 -26.86 9.24 -7.47
CA ALA A 64 -28.13 9.91 -7.33
C ALA A 64 -29.26 8.87 -7.35
N ALA A 65 -29.95 8.68 -6.22
CA ALA A 65 -31.15 7.86 -6.16
C ALA A 65 -32.23 8.47 -7.08
N PRO A 66 -32.93 7.67 -7.91
CA PRO A 66 -34.03 8.18 -8.72
C PRO A 66 -35.19 8.58 -7.80
N THR A 67 -35.60 9.86 -7.86
CA THR A 67 -36.81 10.34 -7.20
C THR A 67 -38.02 9.73 -7.88
N SER A 68 -38.61 8.71 -7.25
CA SER A 68 -39.93 8.18 -7.61
C SER A 68 -40.98 9.28 -7.39
N ARG A 69 -41.45 9.89 -8.49
CA ARG A 69 -42.52 10.88 -8.48
C ARG A 69 -43.86 10.13 -8.49
N GLY A 70 -44.67 10.40 -7.47
CA GLY A 70 -45.82 9.61 -7.07
C GLY A 70 -46.94 9.44 -8.10
N ASN A 71 -47.52 8.25 -8.09
CA ASN A 71 -48.87 7.97 -8.55
C ASN A 71 -49.85 8.21 -7.38
N ARG A 72 -50.79 9.13 -7.53
CA ARG A 72 -52.05 9.15 -6.77
C ARG A 72 -53.20 9.44 -7.73
N SER A 73 -53.93 8.37 -8.07
CA SER A 73 -55.32 8.44 -8.54
C SER A 73 -56.08 7.34 -7.81
N CYS A 74 -57.01 7.76 -6.96
CA CYS A 74 -58.29 7.14 -6.58
C CYS A 74 -58.99 8.13 -5.64
#